data_AF-A0A7X7V527-F1
#
_entry.id   AF-A0A7X7V527-F1
#
_cell.length_a   1.000
_cell.length_b   1.000
_cell.length_c   1.000
_cell.angle_alpha   90.00
_cell.angle_beta   90.00
_cell.angle_gamma   90.00
#
_symmetry.space_group_name_H-M   'P 1'
#
loop_
_entity.id
_entity.type
_entity.pdbx_description
1 polymer ?
#
loop_
_entity_poly.entity_id
_entity_poly.type
_entity_poly.pdbx_seq_one_letter_code
_entity_poly.pdbx_strand_id
1 'polypeptide(L)'
;MLNFNAPSNFKKGRLIASRFRIIDIVIGAIGIAVSIVLVNILIGMKLRMPWLLIAIIPAVIAVVLICPAGEYHNILVFLQVVIKFYTKERKYIWEGVYKDGTEKE
;
A
#
# COMPACT_ATOMS: atom_id res chain seq x y z
N MET A 1 11.92 -32.61 -18.22
CA MET A 1 11.31 -31.27 -18.06
C MET A 1 10.66 -31.25 -16.68
N LEU A 2 11.25 -30.57 -15.70
CA LEU A 2 10.69 -30.53 -14.34
C LEU A 2 9.50 -29.57 -14.34
N ASN A 3 8.29 -30.11 -14.33
CA ASN A 3 7.07 -29.33 -14.19
C ASN A 3 6.92 -28.92 -12.72
N PHE A 4 7.27 -27.67 -12.43
CA PHE A 4 6.99 -27.06 -11.13
C PHE A 4 5.49 -26.77 -11.03
N ASN A 5 4.71 -27.77 -10.62
CA ASN A 5 3.28 -27.61 -10.35
C ASN A 5 3.09 -26.85 -9.03
N ALA A 6 3.22 -25.52 -9.08
CA ALA A 6 2.70 -24.68 -8.00
C ALA A 6 1.16 -24.87 -7.96
N PRO A 7 0.57 -25.24 -6.81
CA PRO A 7 -0.87 -25.44 -6.72
C PRO A 7 -1.59 -24.15 -7.09
N SER A 8 -2.71 -24.26 -7.83
CA SER A 8 -3.51 -23.12 -8.33
C SER A 8 -3.96 -22.13 -7.25
N ASN A 9 -3.85 -22.54 -5.98
CA ASN A 9 -4.26 -21.77 -4.80
C ASN A 9 -3.11 -21.02 -4.12
N PHE A 10 -1.86 -21.11 -4.60
CA PHE A 10 -0.70 -20.50 -3.91
C PHE A 10 -0.75 -18.96 -3.85
N LYS A 11 -1.59 -18.30 -4.67
CA LYS A 11 -1.76 -16.83 -4.68
C LYS A 11 -3.20 -16.34 -4.48
N LYS A 12 -4.19 -17.23 -4.32
CA LYS A 12 -5.61 -16.88 -4.46
C LYS A 12 -6.32 -16.39 -3.19
N GLY A 13 -5.71 -16.47 -2.01
CA GLY A 13 -6.44 -16.32 -0.75
C GLY A 13 -6.29 -15.01 0.03
N ARG A 14 -5.42 -14.07 -0.37
CA ARG A 14 -5.03 -12.95 0.54
C ARG A 14 -5.75 -11.62 0.29
N LEU A 15 -6.54 -11.53 -0.78
CA LEU A 15 -7.18 -10.29 -1.21
C LEU A 15 -8.70 -10.41 -1.07
N ILE A 16 -9.31 -9.46 -0.38
CA ILE A 16 -10.76 -9.32 -0.24
C ILE A 16 -11.31 -8.78 -1.56
N ALA A 17 -12.41 -9.35 -2.04
CA ALA A 17 -13.01 -9.03 -3.34
C ALA A 17 -12.02 -9.14 -4.53
N SER A 18 -10.98 -9.98 -4.41
CA SER A 18 -9.90 -10.09 -5.41
C SER A 18 -9.15 -8.78 -5.68
N ARG A 19 -9.31 -7.75 -4.82
CA ARG A 19 -8.84 -6.39 -5.09
C ARG A 19 -8.30 -5.61 -3.89
N PHE A 20 -8.74 -5.88 -2.68
CA PHE A 20 -8.30 -5.08 -1.52
C PHE A 20 -7.55 -5.94 -0.52
N ARG A 21 -6.40 -5.45 -0.05
CA ARG A 21 -5.74 -6.02 1.12
C ARG A 21 -6.51 -5.59 2.37
N ILE A 22 -6.43 -6.36 3.46
CA ILE A 22 -7.01 -5.96 4.76
C ILE A 22 -6.52 -4.56 5.18
N ILE A 23 -5.25 -4.26 4.93
CA ILE A 23 -4.64 -2.95 5.22
C ILE A 23 -5.35 -1.82 4.46
N ASP A 24 -5.74 -2.05 3.21
CA ASP A 24 -6.42 -1.04 2.39
C ASP A 24 -7.80 -0.71 2.97
N ILE A 25 -8.53 -1.73 3.42
CA ILE A 25 -9.84 -1.56 4.08
C ILE A 25 -9.69 -0.78 5.39
N VAL A 26 -8.67 -1.09 6.19
CA VAL A 26 -8.40 -0.38 7.44
C VAL A 26 -8.06 1.08 7.19
N ILE A 27 -7.20 1.39 6.20
CA ILE A 27 -6.86 2.76 5.83
C ILE A 27 -8.11 3.52 5.36
N GLY A 28 -8.95 2.89 4.53
CA GLY A 28 -10.21 3.47 4.07
C GLY A 28 -11.16 3.76 5.23
N ALA A 29 -11.34 2.79 6.12
CA ALA A 29 -12.20 2.91 7.29
C ALA A 29 -11.73 4.03 8.24
N ILE A 30 -10.43 4.10 8.51
CA ILE A 30 -9.85 5.16 9.36
C ILE A 30 -10.02 6.53 8.70
N GLY A 31 -9.71 6.66 7.41
CA GLY A 31 -9.84 7.94 6.69
C GLY A 31 -11.28 8.48 6.71
N ILE A 32 -12.26 7.60 6.50
CA ILE A 32 -13.69 7.94 6.57
C ILE A 32 -14.08 8.32 8.01
N ALA A 33 -13.69 7.51 9.00
CA ALA A 33 -14.01 7.77 10.40
C ALA A 33 -13.46 9.11 10.88
N VAL A 34 -12.20 9.42 10.54
CA VAL A 34 -11.55 10.70 10.87
C VAL A 34 -12.30 11.87 10.24
N SER A 35 -12.66 11.78 8.96
CA SER A 35 -13.44 12.83 8.30
C SER A 35 -14.82 13.03 8.93
N ILE A 36 -15.52 11.96 9.32
CA ILE A 36 -16.83 12.05 10.00
C ILE A 36 -16.68 12.77 11.34
N VAL A 37 -15.69 12.40 12.15
CA VAL A 37 -15.42 13.04 13.45
C VAL A 37 -15.12 14.53 13.25
N LEU A 38 -14.26 14.85 12.27
CA LEU A 38 -13.86 16.22 11.98
C LEU A 38 -15.05 17.08 11.53
N VAL A 39 -15.92 16.57 10.66
CA VAL A 39 -17.16 17.24 10.24
C VAL A 39 -18.09 17.49 11.44
N ASN A 40 -18.27 16.51 12.33
CA ASN A 40 -19.13 16.67 13.51
C ASN A 40 -18.64 17.78 14.46
N ILE A 41 -17.33 17.80 14.73
CA ILE A 41 -16.70 18.86 15.55
C ILE A 41 -16.96 20.23 14.92
N LEU A 42 -16.76 20.31 13.61
CA LEU A 42 -16.84 21.56 12.85
C LEU A 42 -18.26 22.14 12.80
N ILE A 43 -19.28 21.27 12.68
CA ILE A 43 -20.70 21.64 12.77
C ILE A 43 -21.00 22.17 14.17
N GLY A 44 -20.52 21.51 15.22
CA GLY A 44 -20.68 21.97 16.60
C GLY A 44 -20.09 23.36 16.85
N MET A 45 -18.99 23.70 16.17
CA MET A 45 -18.34 25.00 16.23
C MET A 45 -18.97 26.08 15.31
N LYS A 46 -20.03 25.74 14.55
CA LYS A 46 -20.71 26.64 13.60
C LYS A 46 -19.74 27.32 12.61
N LEU A 47 -18.69 26.60 12.21
CA LEU A 47 -17.70 27.09 11.26
C LEU A 47 -18.29 27.19 9.85
N ARG A 48 -17.74 28.12 9.05
CA ARG A 48 -18.22 28.38 7.69
C ARG A 48 -17.97 27.18 6.76
N MET A 49 -18.81 27.04 5.73
CA MET A 49 -18.74 26.02 4.68
C MET A 49 -17.33 25.65 4.15
N PRO A 50 -16.38 26.58 3.88
CA PRO A 50 -15.05 26.20 3.40
C PRO A 50 -14.29 25.26 4.33
N TRP A 51 -14.53 25.32 5.64
CA TRP A 51 -13.88 24.43 6.60
C TRP A 51 -14.38 22.98 6.48
N LEU A 52 -15.64 22.77 6.04
CA LEU A 52 -16.20 21.43 5.83
C LEU A 52 -15.50 20.72 4.66
N LEU A 53 -15.09 21.47 3.63
CA LEU A 53 -14.34 20.92 2.50
C LEU A 53 -12.98 20.39 2.95
N ILE A 54 -12.31 21.10 3.87
CA ILE A 54 -11.04 20.67 4.45
C ILE A 54 -11.24 19.40 5.29
N ALA A 55 -12.37 19.29 6.00
CA ALA A 55 -12.66 18.13 6.83
C ALA A 55 -12.83 16.82 6.04
N ILE A 56 -13.15 16.90 4.75
CA ILE A 56 -13.33 15.75 3.84
C ILE A 56 -12.00 15.29 3.23
N ILE A 57 -10.94 16.10 3.29
CA ILE A 57 -9.62 15.79 2.70
C ILE A 57 -9.07 14.43 3.18
N PRO A 58 -9.09 14.06 4.48
CA PRO A 58 -8.59 12.77 4.93
C PRO A 58 -9.26 11.57 4.26
N ALA A 59 -10.59 11.61 4.09
CA ALA A 59 -11.33 10.58 3.37
C ALA A 59 -10.96 10.53 1.88
N VAL A 60 -10.82 11.68 1.22
CA VAL A 60 -10.40 11.76 -0.19
C VAL A 60 -9.02 11.15 -0.38
N ILE A 61 -8.07 11.50 0.49
CA ILE A 61 -6.71 10.94 0.48
C ILE A 61 -6.77 9.42 0.64
N ALA A 62 -7.54 8.91 1.62
CA ALA A 62 -7.66 7.48 1.83
C ALA A 62 -8.22 6.74 0.60
N VAL A 63 -9.22 7.31 -0.08
CA VAL A 63 -9.79 6.75 -1.32
C VAL A 63 -8.76 6.76 -2.46
N VAL A 64 -8.04 7.87 -2.64
CA VAL A 64 -6.97 7.96 -3.65
C VAL A 64 -5.90 6.90 -3.40
N LEU A 65 -5.46 6.74 -2.16
CA LEU A 65 -4.45 5.76 -1.76
C LEU A 65 -4.84 4.32 -2.11
N ILE A 66 -6.13 4.00 -2.04
CA ILE A 66 -6.70 2.67 -2.34
C ILE A 66 -7.01 2.49 -3.84
N CYS A 67 -7.02 3.57 -4.62
CA CYS A 67 -7.28 3.56 -6.06
C CYS A 67 -6.20 2.74 -6.81
N PRO A 68 -6.56 1.96 -7.84
CA PRO A 68 -5.59 1.21 -8.65
C PRO A 68 -4.61 2.15 -9.36
N ALA A 69 -3.36 1.71 -9.52
CA ALA A 69 -2.30 2.51 -10.10
C ALA A 69 -1.56 1.72 -11.21
N GLY A 70 -2.17 1.66 -12.40
CA GLY A 70 -1.61 0.94 -13.55
C GLY A 70 -1.31 -0.53 -13.21
N GLU A 71 -0.05 -0.92 -13.32
CA GLU A 71 0.45 -2.27 -12.98
C GLU A 71 0.49 -2.56 -11.47
N TYR A 72 0.38 -1.52 -10.62
CA TYR A 72 0.35 -1.67 -9.18
C TYR A 72 -1.08 -1.84 -8.67
N HIS A 73 -1.19 -2.67 -7.64
CA HIS A 73 -2.47 -2.97 -6.99
C HIS A 73 -3.22 -1.72 -6.52
N ASN A 74 -2.49 -0.77 -5.94
CA ASN A 74 -2.97 0.54 -5.54
C ASN A 74 -1.83 1.56 -5.42
N ILE A 75 -2.19 2.84 -5.28
CA ILE A 75 -1.24 3.96 -5.11
C ILE A 75 -0.38 3.77 -3.84
N LEU A 76 -0.95 3.21 -2.77
CA LEU A 76 -0.20 2.85 -1.56
C LEU A 76 0.99 1.94 -1.83
N VAL A 77 0.77 0.84 -2.56
CA VAL A 77 1.84 -0.11 -2.90
C VAL A 77 2.86 0.54 -3.80
N PHE A 78 2.43 1.36 -4.77
CA PHE A 78 3.34 2.13 -5.61
C PHE A 78 4.27 3.02 -4.76
N LEU A 79 3.71 3.82 -3.85
CA LEU A 79 4.48 4.69 -2.96
C LEU A 79 5.44 3.90 -2.07
N GLN A 80 5.01 2.77 -1.53
CA GLN A 80 5.88 1.89 -0.73
C GLN A 80 7.08 1.38 -1.54
N VAL A 81 6.88 0.99 -2.80
CA VAL A 81 7.96 0.54 -3.69
C VAL A 81 8.91 1.69 -3.98
N VAL A 82 8.40 2.88 -4.28
CA VAL A 82 9.20 4.08 -4.52
C VAL A 82 10.04 4.43 -3.29
N ILE A 83 9.44 4.52 -2.11
CA ILE A 83 10.16 4.81 -0.86
C ILE A 83 11.24 3.76 -0.61
N LYS A 84 10.90 2.47 -0.73
CA LYS A 84 11.86 1.38 -0.53
C LYS A 84 13.01 1.45 -1.53
N PHE A 85 12.75 1.85 -2.78
CA PHE A 85 13.78 1.98 -3.79
C PHE A 85 14.80 3.08 -3.47
N TYR A 86 14.34 4.21 -2.92
CA TYR A 86 15.22 5.31 -2.53
C TYR A 86 15.93 5.08 -1.19
N THR A 87 15.29 4.41 -0.23
CA THR A 87 15.87 4.17 1.10
C THR A 87 16.77 2.95 1.15
N LYS A 88 16.61 1.97 0.24
CA LYS A 88 17.40 0.73 0.30
C LYS A 88 18.82 0.95 -0.21
N GLU A 89 19.80 0.65 0.64
CA GLU A 89 21.20 0.53 0.23
C GLU A 89 21.37 -0.56 -0.83
N ARG A 90 22.04 -0.22 -1.93
CA ARG A 90 22.27 -1.14 -3.03
C ARG A 90 23.61 -1.85 -2.83
N LYS A 91 23.56 -3.01 -2.17
CA LYS A 91 24.68 -3.95 -2.17
C LYS A 91 24.62 -4.75 -3.47
N TYR A 92 25.46 -4.37 -4.43
CA TYR A 92 25.67 -5.15 -5.64
C TYR A 92 26.68 -6.24 -5.32
N ILE A 93 26.22 -7.47 -5.16
CA ILE A 93 27.10 -8.63 -5.07
C ILE A 93 27.48 -8.97 -6.51
N TRP A 94 28.77 -8.85 -6.86
CA TRP A 94 29.26 -9.28 -8.16
C TRP A 94 29.40 -10.81 -8.12
N GLU A 95 28.60 -11.52 -8.91
CA GLU A 95 28.62 -13.00 -9.00
C GLU A 95 30.00 -13.54 -9.43
N GLY A 96 30.86 -12.70 -10.02
CA GLY A 96 32.23 -13.05 -10.38
C GLY A 96 33.19 -13.25 -9.19
N VAL A 97 32.85 -12.80 -7.97
CA VAL A 97 33.72 -13.02 -6.78
C VAL A 97 33.46 -14.38 -6.12
N TYR A 98 32.27 -14.97 -6.29
CA TYR A 98 31.91 -16.21 -5.60
C TYR A 98 32.43 -17.48 -6.27
N LYS A 99 32.96 -17.39 -7.49
CA LYS A 99 33.40 -18.58 -8.24
C LYS A 99 34.83 -19.05 -7.92
N ASP A 100 35.61 -18.25 -7.19
CA ASP A 100 36.93 -18.64 -6.71
C ASP A 100 36.95 -18.73 -5.17
N GLY A 101 36.80 -19.96 -4.66
CA GLY A 101 37.49 -20.34 -3.42
C GLY A 101 36.68 -20.44 -2.12
N THR A 102 35.45 -20.94 -2.13
CA THR A 102 34.90 -21.58 -0.91
C THR A 102 33.97 -22.76 -1.23
N GLU A 103 34.55 -23.80 -1.83
CA GLU A 103 34.32 -25.14 -1.27
C GLU A 103 35.02 -25.14 0.10
N LYS A 104 34.25 -25.18 1.18
CA LYS A 104 34.79 -25.50 2.50
C LYS A 104 34.13 -26.78 2.98
N GLU A 105 35.02 -27.75 3.12
CA GLU A 105 34.93 -29.04 3.80
C GLU A 105 34.15 -29.02 5.11
#